data_AF-A0A497PGQ7-F1
#
_entry.id   AF-A0A497PGQ7-F1
#
_cell.length_a   1.000
_cell.length_b   1.000
_cell.length_c   1.000
_cell.angle_alpha   90.00
_cell.angle_beta   90.00
_cell.angle_gamma   90.00
#
_symmetry.space_group_name_H-M   'P 1'
#
loop_
_entity.id
_entity.type
_entity.pdbx_description
1 polymer ?
#
loop_
_entity_poly.entity_id
_entity_poly.type
_entity_poly.pdbx_seq_one_letter_code
_entity_poly.pdbx_strand_id
1 'polypeptide(L)' 'MRLITVKMSELYVDGIDRLVELGLYPSRSEVIRVAIRDLLMRELWVNGIPTVSLSEREPKQEQSTG' A
#
# COMPACT_ATOMS: atom_id res chain seq x y z
N MET A 1 -0.27 -5.49 -9.00
CA MET A 1 -0.32 -5.44 -7.52
C MET A 1 0.80 -6.32 -6.96
N ARG A 2 1.40 -5.96 -5.82
CA ARG A 2 2.40 -6.81 -5.12
C ARG A 2 1.82 -7.24 -3.77
N LEU A 3 2.08 -8.48 -3.36
CA LEU A 3 1.69 -8.99 -2.04
C LEU A 3 2.69 -8.48 -0.99
N ILE A 4 2.17 -7.87 0.07
CA ILE A 4 2.96 -7.37 1.20
C ILE A 4 2.35 -7.98 2.46
N THR A 5 3.17 -8.66 3.27
CA THR A 5 2.77 -9.22 4.56
C THR A 5 3.37 -8.38 5.68
N VAL A 6 2.53 -7.93 6.61
CA VAL A 6 2.93 -7.12 7.77
C VAL A 6 2.41 -7.74 9.06
N LYS A 7 3.14 -7.58 10.16
CA LYS A 7 2.67 -7.93 11.50
C LYS A 7 2.02 -6.69 12.13
N MET A 8 0.81 -6.83 12.65
CA MET A 8 0.03 -5.73 13.23
C MET A 8 -0.57 -6.18 14.56
N SER A 9 -0.83 -5.25 15.48
CA SER A 9 -1.61 -5.55 16.69
C SER A 9 -3.04 -5.91 16.32
N GLU A 10 -3.65 -6.83 17.07
CA GLU A 10 -5.03 -7.29 16.89
C GLU A 10 -6.01 -6.12 16.89
N LEU A 11 -5.81 -5.12 17.76
CA LEU A 11 -6.67 -3.94 17.84
C LEU A 11 -6.81 -3.20 16.49
N TYR A 12 -5.75 -3.14 15.68
CA TYR A 12 -5.82 -2.52 14.36
C TYR A 12 -6.53 -3.40 13.34
N VAL A 13 -6.32 -4.72 13.42
CA VAL A 13 -6.98 -5.68 12.54
C VAL A 13 -8.49 -5.66 12.80
N ASP A 14 -8.90 -5.66 14.06
CA ASP A 14 -10.31 -5.59 14.46
C ASP A 14 -10.99 -4.30 13.99
N GLY A 15 -10.29 -3.17 14.11
CA GLY A 15 -10.77 -1.90 13.58
C GLY A 15 -10.96 -1.93 12.06
N ILE A 16 -10.03 -2.54 11.32
CA ILE A 16 -10.13 -2.72 9.87
C ILE A 16 -11.29 -3.65 9.52
N ASP A 17 -11.43 -4.76 10.22
CA ASP A 17 -12.51 -5.73 10.00
C ASP A 17 -13.86 -5.07 10.23
N ARG A 18 -13.99 -4.24 11.28
CA ARG A 18 -15.22 -3.49 11.54
C ARG A 18 -15.59 -2.54 10.41
N LEU A 19 -14.63 -1.86 9.79
CA LEU A 19 -14.88 -0.98 8.65
C LEU A 19 -15.43 -1.74 7.43
N VAL A 20 -14.99 -2.98 7.25
CA VAL A 20 -15.49 -3.86 6.17
C VAL A 20 -16.88 -4.41 6.51
N GLU A 21 -17.10 -4.84 7.76
CA GLU A 21 -18.43 -5.30 8.23
C GLU A 21 -19.51 -4.25 8.09
N LEU A 22 -19.16 -2.98 8.33
CA LEU A 22 -20.07 -1.84 8.16
C LEU A 22 -20.36 -1.52 6.69
N GLY A 23 -19.71 -2.20 5.74
CA GLY A 23 -19.87 -1.98 4.31
C GLY A 23 -19.22 -0.69 3.80
N LEU A 24 -18.41 -0.01 4.62
CA LEU A 24 -17.72 1.23 4.22
C LEU A 24 -16.60 0.96 3.22
N TYR A 25 -16.01 -0.24 3.29
CA TYR A 25 -14.97 -0.68 2.37
C TYR A 25 -15.24 -2.11 1.90
N PRO A 26 -14.92 -2.43 0.64
CA PRO A 26 -15.20 -3.76 0.07
C PRO A 26 -14.28 -4.86 0.60
N SER A 27 -13.11 -4.52 1.17
CA SER A 27 -12.16 -5.50 1.71
C SER A 27 -11.15 -4.82 2.64
N ARG A 28 -10.52 -5.61 3.52
CA ARG A 28 -9.41 -5.15 4.37
C ARG A 28 -8.27 -4.55 3.55
N SER A 29 -7.96 -5.16 2.42
CA SER A 29 -6.91 -4.68 1.53
C SER A 29 -7.23 -3.30 0.95
N GLU A 30 -8.51 -2.97 0.75
CA GLU A 30 -8.91 -1.63 0.31
C GLU A 30 -8.74 -0.60 1.43
N VAL A 31 -9.17 -0.93 2.65
CA VAL A 31 -8.97 -0.07 3.84
C VAL A 31 -7.48 0.27 3.99
N ILE A 32 -6.62 -0.74 3.94
CA ILE A 32 -5.16 -0.57 4.09
C ILE A 32 -4.60 0.28 2.95
N ARG A 33 -5.04 0.07 1.70
CA ARG A 33 -4.59 0.87 0.55
C ARG A 33 -5.00 2.34 0.68
N VAL A 34 -6.21 2.62 1.14
CA VAL A 34 -6.71 3.99 1.35
C VAL A 34 -5.93 4.66 2.48
N ALA A 35 -5.76 3.98 3.62
CA ALA A 35 -4.98 4.52 4.74
C ALA A 35 -3.52 4.82 4.34
N ILE A 36 -2.87 3.93 3.59
CA ILE A 36 -1.51 4.17 3.07
C ILE A 36 -1.51 5.32 2.06
N ARG A 37 -2.49 5.39 1.16
CA ARG A 37 -2.61 6.49 0.19
C ARG A 37 -2.70 7.83 0.91
N ASP A 38 -3.62 7.96 1.86
CA ASP A 38 -3.87 9.20 2.57
C ASP A 38 -2.64 9.62 3.38
N LEU A 39 -1.95 8.67 4.00
CA LEU A 39 -0.67 8.91 4.65
C LEU A 39 0.39 9.42 3.67
N LEU A 40 0.60 8.74 2.54
CA LEU A 40 1.59 9.15 1.55
C LEU A 40 1.24 10.51 0.92
N MET A 41 -0.04 10.80 0.69
CA MET A 41 -0.50 12.10 0.21
C MET A 41 -0.19 13.20 1.21
N ARG A 42 -0.42 12.97 2.49
CA ARG A 42 -0.14 13.97 3.53
C ARG A 42 1.36 14.22 3.71
N GLU A 43 2.17 13.18 3.71
CA GLU A 43 3.59 13.29 4.09
C GLU A 43 4.52 13.54 2.89
N LEU A 44 4.20 13.02 1.70
CA LEU A 44 5.14 13.01 0.56
C LEU A 44 4.67 13.79 -0.67
N TRP A 45 3.42 14.25 -0.72
CA TRP A 45 2.93 14.94 -1.90
C TRP A 45 2.99 16.44 -1.68
N VAL A 46 3.96 17.10 -2.33
CA VAL A 46 4.02 18.55 -2.41
C VAL A 46 3.21 18.96 -3.65
N ASN A 47 2.20 19.82 -3.47
CA ASN A 47 1.34 20.34 -4.55
C ASN A 47 0.58 19.26 -5.35
N GLY A 48 0.23 18.14 -4.71
CA GLY A 48 -0.55 17.07 -5.35
C GLY A 48 0.27 16.14 -6.27
N ILE A 49 1.59 16.29 -6.29
CA ILE A 49 2.49 15.45 -7.09
C ILE A 49 3.17 14.42 -6.16
N PRO A 50 3.06 13.11 -6.45
CA PRO A 50 3.81 12.09 -5.72
C PRO A 50 5.31 12.30 -5.92
N THR A 51 6.04 12.62 -4.85
CA THR A 51 7.51 12.82 -4.91
C THR A 51 8.28 11.51 -5.14
N VAL A 52 7.62 10.36 -4.94
CA VAL A 52 8.17 9.01 -5.16
C VAL A 52 8.17 8.63 -6.66
N SER A 53 8.86 9.41 -7.48
CA SER A 53 9.08 9.08 -8.90
C SER A 53 10.08 7.92 -9.03
N LEU A 54 9.56 6.70 -9.12
CA LEU A 54 10.09 5.53 -9.85
C LEU A 54 11.62 5.49 -10.12
N SER A 55 12.46 5.42 -9.09
CA SER A 55 13.90 5.16 -9.27
C SER A 55 14.29 3.67 -9.22
N GLU A 56 13.35 2.74 -9.10
CA GLU A 56 13.68 1.31 -8.88
C GLU A 56 12.92 0.33 -9.78
N ARG A 57 12.75 0.66 -11.06
CA ARG A 57 12.41 -0.35 -12.07
C ARG A 57 13.62 -0.62 -12.97
N GLU A 58 14.63 -1.30 -12.43
CA GLU A 58 15.48 -2.15 -13.27
C GLU A 58 14.86 -3.55 -13.33
N PRO A 59 14.30 -3.97 -14.48
CA PRO A 59 14.25 -5.39 -14.79
C PRO A 59 15.67 -5.82 -15.16
N LYS A 60 16.36 -6.54 -14.27
CA LYS A 60 17.56 -7.29 -14.68
C LYS A 60 17.10 -8.45 -15.57
N GLN A 61 17.00 -8.17 -16.87
CA GLN A 61 16.86 -9.19 -17.92
C GLN A 61 18.21 -9.87 -18.14
N GLU A 62 18.17 -11.20 -18.02
CA GLU A 62 18.97 -12.23 -18.71
C GLU A 62 20.22 -11.80 -19.51
N GLN A 63 21.41 -12.25 -19.08
CA GLN A 63 22.48 -12.69 -19.97
C GLN A 63 23.10 -13.94 -19.29
N SER A 64 22.78 -15.14 -19.77
CA SER A 64 23.47 -15.81 -20.87
C SER A 64 24.89 -16.27 -20.50
N THR A 65 25.00 -17.59 -20.34
CA THR A 65 26.08 -18.43 -20.87
C THR A 65 27.47 -18.29 -20.24
N GLY A 66 27.92 -19.41 -19.66
CA GLY A 66 29.31 -19.68 -19.28
C GLY A 66 29.40 -20.99 -18.53
#